data_AF-A0A426XZQ4-F1
#
_entry.id   AF-A0A426XZQ4-F1
#
_cell.length_a   1.000
_cell.length_b   1.000
_cell.length_c   1.000
_cell.angle_alpha   90.00
_cell.angle_beta   90.00
_cell.angle_gamma   90.00
#
_symmetry.space_group_name_H-M   'P 1'
#
loop_
_entity.id
_entity.type
_entity.pdbx_description
1 polymer ?
#
loop_
_entity_poly.entity_id
_entity_poly.type
_entity_poly.pdbx_seq_one_letter_code
_entity_poly.pdbx_strand_id
1 'polypeptide(L)'
;IIVRLIPGFDINVLCQEAQKRWLKPSEVFFILQNYEQFPLTPEPPHLPPSGSLFLFNRKILRFFRKDGYMWRKKKDGRTIGEAHERLKVGNVDALSCYYAHGEQNPYFQRRIFWMLDP
;
A
#
# COMPACT_ATOMS: atom_id res chain seq x y z
N ILE A 1 -9.49 -13.43 -21.96
CA ILE A 1 -9.43 -11.97 -21.72
C ILE A 1 -7.96 -11.61 -21.64
N ILE A 2 -7.42 -10.90 -22.64
CA ILE A 2 -6.03 -10.44 -22.62
C ILE A 2 -6.00 -9.21 -21.73
N VAL A 3 -5.50 -9.34 -20.51
CA VAL A 3 -5.18 -8.18 -19.66
C VAL A 3 -3.96 -7.53 -20.31
N ARG A 4 -4.18 -6.46 -21.10
CA ARG A 4 -3.07 -5.64 -21.59
C ARG A 4 -2.34 -5.09 -20.36
N LEU A 5 -1.12 -5.57 -20.12
CA LEU A 5 -0.16 -4.92 -19.23
C LEU A 5 -0.06 -3.46 -19.69
N ILE A 6 -0.35 -2.50 -18.82
CA ILE A 6 -0.26 -1.08 -19.15
C ILE A 6 1.23 -0.77 -19.35
N PRO A 7 1.71 -0.52 -20.58
CA PRO A 7 3.07 -0.05 -20.76
C PRO A 7 3.12 1.40 -20.27
N GLY A 8 4.16 1.77 -19.51
CA GLY A 8 4.52 3.19 -19.36
C GLY A 8 4.47 3.82 -17.97
N PHE A 9 4.49 3.04 -16.89
CA PHE A 9 4.80 3.63 -15.57
C PHE A 9 6.30 3.60 -15.29
N ASP A 10 6.83 4.74 -14.84
CA ASP A 10 8.22 4.90 -14.37
C ASP A 10 8.21 5.01 -12.84
N ILE A 11 9.02 4.22 -12.16
CA ILE A 11 9.02 4.18 -10.68
C ILE A 11 9.45 5.50 -10.06
N ASN A 12 10.40 6.22 -10.65
CA ASN A 12 10.84 7.51 -10.13
C ASN A 12 9.72 8.53 -10.22
N VAL A 13 8.95 8.49 -11.31
CA VAL A 13 7.73 9.30 -11.46
C VAL A 13 6.68 8.90 -10.43
N LEU A 14 6.44 7.60 -10.23
CA LEU A 14 5.48 7.13 -9.21
C LEU A 14 5.89 7.54 -7.79
N CYS A 15 7.18 7.51 -7.46
CA CYS A 15 7.68 8.01 -6.18
C CYS A 15 7.41 9.51 -6.01
N GLN A 16 7.58 10.31 -7.05
CA GLN A 16 7.25 11.74 -7.01
C GLN A 16 5.74 12.00 -6.92
N GLU A 17 4.93 11.19 -7.60
CA GLU A 17 3.47 11.28 -7.53
C GLU A 17 2.93 10.91 -6.15
N ALA A 18 3.52 9.90 -5.49
CA ALA A 18 3.15 9.49 -4.14
C ALA A 18 3.36 10.59 -3.09
N GLN A 19 4.31 11.51 -3.32
CA GLN A 19 4.50 12.69 -2.47
C GLN A 19 3.34 13.70 -2.58
N LYS A 20 2.58 13.67 -3.67
CA LYS A 20 1.55 14.68 -3.98
C LYS A 20 0.13 14.12 -3.87
N ARG A 21 -0.05 12.83 -4.15
CA ARG A 21 -1.37 12.16 -4.16
C ARG A 21 -1.23 10.67 -3.90
N TRP A 22 -2.37 10.03 -3.62
CA TRP A 22 -2.45 8.58 -3.65
C TRP A 22 -2.20 8.04 -5.06
N LEU A 23 -1.42 6.95 -5.13
CA LEU A 23 -1.30 6.17 -6.35
C LEU A 23 -2.64 5.49 -6.67
N LYS A 24 -2.97 5.44 -7.97
CA LYS A 24 -4.13 4.75 -8.52
C LYS A 24 -3.93 3.24 -8.44
N PRO A 25 -5.02 2.44 -8.40
CA PRO A 25 -4.90 0.97 -8.36
C PRO A 25 -4.02 0.39 -9.47
N SER A 26 -4.09 0.92 -10.70
CA SER A 26 -3.24 0.47 -11.81
C SER A 26 -1.75 0.75 -11.61
N GLU A 27 -1.40 1.86 -10.96
CA GLU A 27 -0.01 2.23 -10.64
C GLU A 27 0.56 1.31 -9.56
N VAL A 28 -0.24 1.04 -8.51
CA VAL A 28 0.13 0.09 -7.46
C VAL A 28 0.27 -1.33 -8.01
N PHE A 29 -0.66 -1.76 -8.85
CA PHE A 29 -0.62 -3.08 -9.48
C PHE A 29 0.63 -3.25 -10.34
N PHE A 30 1.01 -2.22 -11.11
CA PHE A 30 2.26 -2.23 -11.86
C PHE A 30 3.49 -2.42 -10.96
N ILE A 31 3.58 -1.70 -9.83
CA ILE A 31 4.68 -1.88 -8.87
C ILE A 31 4.72 -3.32 -8.36
N LEU A 32 3.58 -3.89 -7.99
CA LEU A 32 3.49 -5.24 -7.45
C LEU A 32 3.80 -6.33 -8.49
N GLN A 33 3.43 -6.14 -9.75
CA GLN A 33 3.79 -7.09 -10.83
C GLN A 33 5.28 -7.06 -11.16
N ASN A 34 5.94 -5.92 -10.94
CA ASN A 34 7.37 -5.73 -11.24
C ASN A 34 8.21 -5.70 -9.96
N TYR A 35 7.75 -6.34 -8.88
CA TYR A 35 8.36 -6.25 -7.54
C TYR A 35 9.86 -6.58 -7.53
N GLU A 36 10.33 -7.45 -8.42
CA GLU A 36 11.74 -7.89 -8.55
C GLU A 36 12.67 -6.77 -9.01
N GLN A 37 12.12 -5.73 -9.66
CA GLN A 37 12.88 -4.57 -10.12
C GLN A 37 13.07 -3.53 -9.01
N PHE A 38 12.48 -3.75 -7.83
CA PHE A 38 12.48 -2.79 -6.74
C PHE A 38 13.13 -3.37 -5.47
N PRO A 39 13.88 -2.56 -4.71
CA PRO A 39 14.46 -3.01 -3.47
C PRO A 39 13.36 -3.31 -2.44
N LEU A 40 13.42 -4.48 -1.84
CA LEU A 40 12.57 -4.82 -0.70
C LEU A 40 13.04 -4.08 0.54
N THR A 41 12.10 -3.51 1.27
CA THR A 41 12.36 -2.90 2.57
C THR A 41 12.57 -4.01 3.61
N PRO A 42 13.75 -4.07 4.28
CA PRO A 42 14.11 -5.20 5.14
C PRO A 42 13.40 -5.16 6.50
N GLU A 43 12.96 -3.99 6.95
CA GLU A 43 12.32 -3.77 8.25
C GLU A 43 11.19 -2.72 8.16
N PRO A 44 10.25 -2.70 9.12
CA PRO A 44 9.17 -1.71 9.11
C PRO A 44 9.77 -0.30 9.37
N PRO A 45 9.42 0.72 8.58
CA PRO A 45 9.93 2.07 8.78
C PRO A 45 9.39 2.66 10.08
N HIS A 46 10.18 3.49 10.79
CA HIS A 46 9.71 4.17 11.99
C HIS A 46 9.24 5.59 11.67
N LEU A 47 7.94 5.86 11.92
CA LEU A 47 7.27 7.14 11.70
C LEU A 47 7.58 7.74 10.31
N PRO A 48 7.38 6.99 9.20
CA PRO A 48 7.73 7.46 7.87
C PRO A 48 6.92 8.71 7.47
N PRO A 49 7.56 9.69 6.79
CA PRO A 49 6.86 10.89 6.33
C PRO A 49 5.74 10.57 5.34
N SER A 50 4.84 11.53 5.15
CA SER A 50 3.76 11.41 4.16
C SER A 50 4.33 11.16 2.76
N GLY A 51 3.65 10.32 1.98
CA GLY A 51 4.03 9.98 0.61
C GLY A 51 5.17 8.95 0.48
N SER A 52 5.71 8.44 1.59
CA SER A 52 6.66 7.33 1.54
C SER A 52 6.03 6.05 0.98
N LEU A 53 6.80 5.32 0.18
CA LEU A 53 6.44 4.02 -0.38
C LEU A 53 7.42 2.95 0.12
N PHE A 54 6.89 1.78 0.46
CA PHE A 54 7.68 0.64 0.93
C PHE A 54 7.16 -0.65 0.30
N LEU A 55 8.07 -1.54 -0.05
CA LEU A 55 7.75 -2.83 -0.64
C LEU A 55 8.29 -3.93 0.27
N PHE A 56 7.42 -4.81 0.76
CA PHE A 56 7.78 -5.84 1.73
C PHE A 56 7.52 -7.24 1.19
N ASN A 57 8.40 -8.18 1.49
CA ASN A 57 8.05 -9.59 1.44
C ASN A 57 7.29 -9.99 2.73
N ARG A 58 5.96 -10.00 2.66
CA ARG A 58 5.09 -10.31 3.80
C ARG A 58 5.29 -11.71 4.41
N LYS A 59 5.85 -12.67 3.65
CA LYS A 59 6.14 -14.02 4.15
C LYS A 59 7.32 -14.01 5.11
N ILE A 60 8.27 -13.09 4.88
CA ILE A 60 9.48 -12.90 5.67
C ILE A 60 9.20 -11.90 6.81
N LEU A 61 8.75 -10.70 6.47
CA LEU A 61 8.55 -9.62 7.44
C LEU A 61 7.10 -9.58 7.95
N ARG A 62 6.75 -10.46 8.90
CA ARG A 62 5.36 -10.60 9.41
C ARG A 62 4.82 -9.34 10.11
N PHE A 63 5.70 -8.50 10.66
CA PHE A 63 5.35 -7.29 11.42
C PHE A 63 5.55 -5.99 10.65
N PHE A 64 5.52 -6.03 9.31
CA PHE A 64 5.70 -4.88 8.42
C PHE A 64 4.77 -3.67 8.70
N ARG A 65 3.67 -3.87 9.46
CA ARG A 65 2.73 -2.81 9.88
C ARG A 65 3.15 -2.04 11.14
N LYS A 66 4.21 -2.47 11.84
CA LYS A 66 4.70 -1.83 13.07
C LYS A 66 5.55 -0.60 12.74
N ASP A 67 4.90 0.42 12.18
CA ASP A 67 5.56 1.63 11.70
C ASP A 67 5.68 2.75 12.75
N GLY A 68 5.38 2.46 14.00
CA GLY A 68 5.47 3.42 15.11
C GLY A 68 4.30 4.39 15.22
N TYR A 69 3.43 4.49 14.22
CA TYR A 69 2.25 5.35 14.30
C TYR A 69 1.15 4.78 15.20
N MET A 70 0.45 5.69 15.87
CA MET A 70 -0.81 5.36 16.54
C MET A 70 -1.95 5.41 15.53
N TRP A 71 -2.49 4.23 15.21
CA TRP A 71 -3.62 4.08 14.31
C TRP A 71 -4.93 4.05 15.10
N ARG A 72 -5.96 4.67 14.54
CA ARG A 72 -7.31 4.69 15.11
C ARG A 72 -7.76 3.28 15.43
N LYS A 73 -8.26 3.08 16.63
CA LYS A 73 -8.80 1.79 17.08
C LYS A 73 -10.30 1.69 16.81
N LYS A 74 -10.80 0.46 16.75
CA LYS A 74 -12.23 0.15 16.77
C LYS A 74 -12.84 0.64 18.08
N LYS A 75 -14.17 0.64 18.16
CA LYS A 75 -14.92 1.04 19.37
C LYS A 75 -14.50 0.26 20.63
N ASP A 76 -13.97 -0.95 20.46
CA ASP A 76 -13.45 -1.77 21.55
C ASP A 76 -12.14 -1.26 22.18
N GLY A 77 -11.48 -0.27 21.56
CA GLY A 77 -10.21 0.31 22.02
C GLY A 77 -9.00 -0.64 21.96
N ARG A 78 -9.15 -1.85 21.39
CA ARG A 78 -8.11 -2.89 21.37
C ARG A 78 -7.57 -3.11 19.96
N THR A 79 -8.46 -3.19 18.99
CA THR A 79 -8.09 -3.56 17.61
C THR A 79 -7.96 -2.31 16.75
N ILE A 80 -6.96 -2.25 15.86
CA ILE A 80 -6.88 -1.16 14.87
C ILE A 80 -8.12 -1.21 13.95
N GLY A 81 -8.74 -0.05 13.73
CA GLY A 81 -9.84 0.15 12.81
C GLY A 81 -9.34 0.22 11.37
N GLU A 82 -8.94 -0.92 10.83
CA GLU A 82 -8.50 -1.06 9.44
C GLU A 82 -9.69 -1.48 8.55
N ALA A 83 -9.99 -0.70 7.52
CA ALA A 83 -11.00 -1.08 6.51
C ALA A 83 -10.34 -1.94 5.42
N HIS A 84 -11.06 -2.96 4.96
CA HIS A 84 -10.54 -3.93 3.99
C HIS A 84 -11.36 -3.83 2.70
N GLU A 85 -10.69 -3.47 1.60
CA GLU A 85 -11.31 -3.26 0.30
C GLU A 85 -10.68 -4.16 -0.76
N ARG A 86 -11.46 -4.46 -1.82
CA ARG A 86 -10.95 -5.02 -3.07
C ARG A 86 -11.03 -3.96 -4.15
N LEU A 87 -9.93 -3.75 -4.87
CA LEU A 87 -9.81 -2.72 -5.88
C LEU A 87 -9.66 -3.34 -7.26
N LYS A 88 -10.32 -2.70 -8.22
CA LYS A 88 -10.29 -3.08 -9.62
C LYS A 88 -9.11 -2.44 -10.34
N VAL A 89 -8.52 -3.19 -11.26
CA VAL A 89 -7.61 -2.69 -12.29
C VAL A 89 -8.26 -2.98 -13.64
N GLY A 90 -8.63 -1.92 -14.36
CA GLY A 90 -9.61 -2.04 -15.44
C GLY A 90 -10.95 -2.52 -14.88
N ASN A 91 -11.45 -3.64 -15.38
CA ASN A 91 -12.76 -4.19 -15.00
C ASN A 91 -12.68 -5.42 -14.07
N VAL A 92 -11.49 -5.78 -13.59
CA VAL A 92 -11.24 -7.00 -12.82
C VAL A 92 -10.73 -6.63 -11.43
N ASP A 93 -11.27 -7.27 -10.40
CA ASP A 93 -10.72 -7.18 -9.04
C ASP A 93 -9.30 -7.75 -9.04
N ALA A 94 -8.31 -6.93 -8.69
CA ALA A 94 -6.90 -7.30 -8.82
C ALA A 94 -6.09 -7.10 -7.53
N LEU A 95 -6.52 -6.17 -6.67
CA LEU A 95 -5.81 -5.82 -5.44
C LEU A 95 -6.72 -5.97 -4.23
N SER A 96 -6.17 -6.45 -3.12
CA SER A 96 -6.68 -6.12 -1.79
C SER A 96 -6.02 -4.84 -1.31
N CYS A 97 -6.76 -4.03 -0.56
CA CYS A 97 -6.29 -2.81 0.08
C CYS A 97 -6.76 -2.76 1.53
N TYR A 98 -5.83 -2.55 2.45
CA TYR A 98 -6.12 -2.17 3.82
C TYR A 98 -5.98 -0.67 4.00
N TYR A 99 -6.92 -0.07 4.72
CA TYR A 99 -6.98 1.37 4.96
C TYR A 99 -7.00 1.68 6.44
N ALA A 100 -6.01 2.43 6.93
CA ALA A 100 -5.94 2.87 8.30
C ALA A 100 -5.91 4.40 8.40
N HIS A 101 -6.57 4.94 9.43
CA HIS A 101 -6.54 6.36 9.77
C HIS A 101 -5.71 6.58 11.02
N GLY A 102 -4.92 7.64 11.07
CA GLY A 102 -4.21 8.07 12.27
C GLY A 102 -5.18 8.34 13.42
N GLU A 103 -4.75 8.05 14.64
CA GLU A 103 -5.54 8.30 15.84
C GLU A 103 -5.67 9.81 16.09
N GLN A 104 -4.56 10.55 16.02
CA GLN A 104 -4.50 11.99 16.30
C GLN A 104 -4.97 12.83 15.11
N ASN A 105 -4.54 12.48 13.90
CA ASN A 105 -4.88 13.19 12.68
C ASN A 105 -5.69 12.28 11.73
N PRO A 106 -7.01 12.51 11.55
CA PRO A 106 -7.84 11.68 10.68
C PRO A 106 -7.47 11.77 9.19
N TYR A 107 -6.79 12.83 8.78
CA TYR A 107 -6.29 13.02 7.42
C TYR A 107 -4.97 12.29 7.16
N PHE A 108 -4.23 11.94 8.23
CA PHE A 108 -3.07 11.07 8.11
C PHE A 108 -3.53 9.62 7.97
N GLN A 109 -3.15 8.98 6.88
CA GLN A 109 -3.74 7.72 6.44
C GLN A 109 -2.66 6.82 5.86
N ARG A 110 -2.86 5.51 5.96
CA ARG A 110 -2.00 4.49 5.35
C ARG A 110 -2.83 3.52 4.53
N ARG A 111 -2.31 3.17 3.36
CA ARG A 111 -2.84 2.09 2.52
C ARG A 111 -1.80 0.98 2.37
N ILE A 112 -2.24 -0.26 2.48
CA ILE A 112 -1.40 -1.44 2.26
C ILE A 112 -2.07 -2.30 1.19
N PHE A 113 -1.30 -2.72 0.19
CA PHE A 113 -1.83 -3.47 -0.95
C PHE A 113 -1.16 -4.84 -1.12
N TRP A 114 -1.88 -5.79 -1.70
CA TRP A 114 -1.32 -7.00 -2.31
C TRP A 114 -2.22 -7.49 -3.43
N MET A 115 -1.64 -8.23 -4.39
CA MET A 115 -2.38 -8.86 -5.49
C MET A 115 -3.30 -9.97 -4.95
N LEU A 116 -4.53 -10.03 -5.46
CA LEU A 116 -5.50 -11.07 -5.09
C LEU A 116 -5.09 -12.44 -5.62
N ASP A 117 -4.51 -12.48 -6.81
CA ASP A 117 -3.94 -13.65 -7.45
C ASP A 117 -2.45 -13.35 -7.75
N PRO A 118 -1.56 -13.60 -6.79
CA PRO A 118 -0.16 -13.20 -6.84
C PRO A 118 0.73 -14.12 -7.68
#